data_AF-A0A920JYT1-F1
#
_entry.id   AF-A0A920JYT1-F1
#
_cell.length_a   1.000
_cell.length_b   1.000
_cell.length_c   1.000
_cell.angle_alpha   90.00
_cell.angle_beta   90.00
_cell.angle_gamma   90.00
#
_symmetry.space_group_name_H-M   'P 1'
#
loop_
_entity.id
_entity.type
_entity.pdbx_description
1 polymer ?
#
loop_
_entity_poly.entity_id
_entity_poly.type
_entity_poly.pdbx_seq_one_letter_code
_entity_poly.pdbx_strand_id
1 'polypeptide(L)'
;MNELLIFDLDNTLLAGDSDRNWGIFLSEQQIVDSSYLDESERFYNNYYEGSLDIDGFLSFCLRPLVANDMSVLLGLPRSIH
;
A
#
# COMPACT_ATOMS: atom_id res chain seq x y z
N MET A 1 19.01 29.17 -13.58
CA MET A 1 19.06 28.22 -12.45
C MET A 1 17.95 27.23 -12.67
N ASN A 2 18.25 25.93 -12.68
CA ASN A 2 17.22 24.91 -12.59
C ASN A 2 17.14 24.52 -11.11
N GLU A 3 15.97 24.66 -10.52
CA GLU A 3 15.70 24.25 -9.15
C GLU A 3 15.12 22.84 -9.14
N LEU A 4 15.53 22.03 -8.16
CA LEU A 4 15.00 20.70 -7.89
C LEU A 4 14.09 20.79 -6.68
N LEU A 5 12.84 20.37 -6.87
CA LEU A 5 11.84 20.27 -5.81
C LEU A 5 11.50 18.79 -5.63
N ILE A 6 11.50 18.33 -4.38
CA ILE A 6 11.13 16.97 -4.00
C ILE A 6 9.88 17.08 -3.13
N PHE A 7 8.87 16.30 -3.48
CA PHE A 7 7.62 16.20 -2.75
C PHE A 7 7.43 14.76 -2.31
N ASP A 8 7.05 14.60 -1.06
CA ASP A 8 6.52 13.33 -0.56
C ASP A 8 5.11 13.10 -1.13
N LEU A 9 4.64 11.85 -1.12
CA LEU A 9 3.35 11.47 -1.70
C LEU A 9 2.24 11.57 -0.66
N ASP A 10 2.27 10.67 0.32
CA ASP A 10 1.19 10.46 1.28
C ASP A 10 1.13 11.59 2.30
N ASN A 11 -0.08 12.04 2.61
CA ASN A 11 -0.35 13.20 3.45
C ASN A 11 0.33 14.52 3.01
N THR A 12 0.96 14.55 1.82
CA THR A 12 1.63 15.72 1.23
C THR A 12 0.97 16.11 -0.10
N LEU A 13 1.05 15.24 -1.12
CA LEU A 13 0.36 15.44 -2.40
C LEU A 13 -1.02 14.78 -2.44
N LEU A 14 -1.18 13.68 -1.73
CA LEU A 14 -2.45 12.97 -1.57
C LEU A 14 -3.02 13.18 -0.17
N ALA A 15 -4.33 13.41 -0.09
CA ALA A 15 -5.06 13.41 1.17
C ALA A 15 -5.37 11.97 1.60
N GLY A 16 -4.40 11.30 2.19
CA GLY A 16 -4.52 9.93 2.68
C GLY A 16 -3.21 9.14 2.60
N ASP A 17 -3.32 7.85 2.94
CA ASP A 17 -2.25 6.86 2.93
C ASP A 17 -2.47 5.88 1.77
N SER A 18 -1.59 5.93 0.77
CA SER A 18 -1.70 5.16 -0.46
C SER A 18 -1.54 3.66 -0.23
N ASP A 19 -0.65 3.23 0.66
CA ASP A 19 -0.41 1.81 0.98
C ASP A 19 -1.62 1.20 1.69
N ARG A 20 -2.21 1.93 2.65
CA ARG A 20 -3.43 1.50 3.34
C ARG A 20 -4.61 1.40 2.37
N ASN A 21 -4.79 2.41 1.51
CA ASN A 21 -5.87 2.42 0.52
C ASN A 21 -5.69 1.32 -0.53
N TRP A 22 -4.45 1.02 -0.91
CA TRP A 22 -4.13 -0.10 -1.79
C TRP A 22 -4.53 -1.44 -1.18
N GLY A 23 -4.24 -1.66 0.11
CA GLY A 23 -4.65 -2.86 0.83
C GLY A 23 -6.18 -3.04 0.86
N ILE A 24 -6.93 -1.97 1.10
CA ILE A 24 -8.41 -1.98 1.06
C ILE A 24 -8.89 -2.37 -0.34
N PHE A 25 -8.37 -1.72 -1.37
CA PHE A 25 -8.73 -2.02 -2.75
C PHE A 25 -8.44 -3.48 -3.13
N LEU A 26 -7.27 -4.00 -2.78
CA LEU A 26 -6.93 -5.41 -3.02
C LEU A 26 -7.91 -6.37 -2.33
N SER A 27 -8.38 -6.03 -1.13
CA SER A 27 -9.37 -6.83 -0.41
C SER A 27 -10.73 -6.77 -1.10
N GLU A 28 -11.18 -5.59 -1.55
CA GLU A 28 -12.42 -5.43 -2.34
C GLU A 28 -12.39 -6.23 -3.65
N GLN A 29 -11.22 -6.31 -4.30
CA GLN A 29 -11.00 -7.13 -5.49
C GLN A 29 -10.78 -8.62 -5.19
N GLN A 30 -10.88 -9.04 -3.92
CA GLN A 30 -10.66 -10.42 -3.45
C GLN A 30 -9.26 -10.98 -3.78
N ILE A 31 -8.26 -10.11 -3.96
CA ILE A 31 -6.86 -10.48 -4.20
C ILE A 31 -6.15 -10.83 -2.89
N VAL A 32 -6.59 -10.21 -1.79
CA VAL A 32 -6.14 -10.51 -0.43
C VAL A 32 -7.35 -10.74 0.47
N ASP A 33 -7.19 -11.55 1.52
CA ASP A 33 -8.23 -11.79 2.50
C ASP A 33 -8.23 -10.72 3.62
N SER A 34 -9.19 -10.82 4.54
CA SER A 34 -9.33 -9.86 5.65
C SER A 34 -8.11 -9.82 6.58
N SER A 35 -7.35 -10.92 6.69
CA SER A 35 -6.16 -10.96 7.56
C SER A 35 -5.05 -10.03 7.07
N TYR A 36 -5.04 -9.71 5.77
CA TYR A 36 -4.15 -8.71 5.21
C TYR A 36 -4.44 -7.31 5.77
N LEU A 37 -5.71 -6.94 5.94
CA LEU A 37 -6.09 -5.64 6.50
C LEU A 37 -5.73 -5.53 7.98
N ASP A 38 -5.95 -6.59 8.76
CA ASP A 38 -5.58 -6.65 10.17
C ASP A 38 -4.06 -6.45 10.34
N GLU A 39 -3.27 -7.11 9.49
CA GLU A 39 -1.80 -6.99 9.51
C GLU A 39 -1.33 -5.62 9.02
N SER A 40 -1.99 -5.05 8.01
CA SER A 40 -1.73 -3.68 7.55
C SER A 40 -1.99 -2.66 8.65
N GLU A 41 -3.09 -2.81 9.39
CA GLU A 41 -3.41 -1.95 10.54
C GLU A 41 -2.38 -2.09 11.66
N ARG A 42 -1.87 -3.30 11.92
CA ARG A 42 -0.76 -3.51 12.86
C ARG A 42 0.49 -2.73 12.46
N PHE A 43 0.89 -2.79 11.19
CA PHE A 43 2.04 -2.02 10.70
C PHE A 43 1.78 -0.51 10.75
N TYR A 44 0.57 -0.06 10.39
CA TYR A 44 0.17 1.34 10.49
C TYR A 44 0.29 1.85 11.94
N ASN A 45 -0.21 1.10 12.92
CA ASN A 45 -0.08 1.47 14.34
C ASN A 45 1.38 1.52 14.80
N ASN A 46 2.21 0.52 14.42
CA ASN A 46 3.64 0.52 14.74
C ASN A 46 4.37 1.74 14.14
N TYR A 47 3.95 2.22 12.98
CA TYR A 47 4.48 3.45 12.38
C TYR A 47 4.22 4.68 13.27
N TYR A 48 2.97 4.89 13.71
CA TYR A 48 2.63 6.00 14.60
C TYR A 48 3.28 5.90 15.98
N GLU A 49 3.51 4.68 16.46
CA GLU A 49 4.22 4.43 17.72
C GLU A 49 5.75 4.56 17.59
N GLY A 50 6.29 4.71 16.37
CA GLY A 50 7.72 4.78 16.11
C GLY A 50 8.45 3.44 16.32
N SER A 51 7.73 2.33 16.30
CA SER A 51 8.22 0.97 16.52
C SER A 51 8.23 0.12 15.24
N LEU A 52 7.97 0.73 14.08
CA LEU A 52 7.86 0.05 12.80
C LEU A 52 9.13 -0.72 12.42
N ASP A 53 8.98 -2.03 12.23
CA ASP A 53 9.92 -2.85 11.47
C ASP A 53 9.73 -2.57 9.97
N ILE A 54 10.58 -1.70 9.42
CA ILE A 54 10.46 -1.25 8.03
C ILE A 54 10.69 -2.38 7.02
N ASP A 55 11.59 -3.32 7.30
CA ASP A 55 11.88 -4.43 6.40
C ASP A 55 10.71 -5.43 6.40
N GLY A 56 10.13 -5.67 7.58
CA GLY A 56 8.90 -6.46 7.74
C GLY A 56 7.71 -5.84 7.01
N PHE A 57 7.53 -4.52 7.14
CA PHE A 57 6.48 -3.77 6.45
C PHE A 57 6.64 -3.84 4.92
N LEU A 58 7.83 -3.55 4.39
CA LEU A 58 8.09 -3.63 2.95
C LEU A 58 7.86 -5.05 2.43
N SER A 59 8.35 -6.06 3.15
CA SER A 59 8.11 -7.46 2.80
C SER A 59 6.63 -7.82 2.77
N PHE A 60 5.83 -7.25 3.69
CA PHE A 60 4.38 -7.40 3.74
C PHE A 60 3.69 -6.72 2.54
N CYS A 61 3.96 -5.44 2.27
CA CYS A 61 3.38 -4.69 1.16
C CYS A 61 3.68 -5.32 -0.21
N LEU A 62 4.82 -5.97 -0.35
CA LEU A 62 5.22 -6.64 -1.60
C LEU A 62 4.57 -8.03 -1.79
N ARG A 63 3.98 -8.65 -0.76
CA ARG A 63 3.41 -10.02 -0.89
C ARG A 63 2.36 -10.13 -1.99
N PRO A 64 1.39 -9.20 -2.13
CA PRO A 64 0.40 -9.29 -3.21
C PRO A 64 1.03 -9.21 -4.59
N LEU A 65 2.15 -8.48 -4.74
CA LEU A 65 2.87 -8.38 -6.02
C LEU A 65 3.59 -9.68 -6.39
N VAL A 66 4.11 -10.40 -5.39
CA VAL A 66 4.79 -11.69 -5.60
C VAL A 66 3.79 -12.83 -5.80
N ALA A 67 2.65 -12.78 -5.11
CA ALA A 67 1.66 -13.84 -5.12
C ALA A 67 0.74 -13.83 -6.36
N ASN A 68 0.77 -12.78 -7.18
CA ASN A 68 -0.12 -12.61 -8.31
C ASN A 68 0.66 -12.31 -9.60
N ASP A 69 0.14 -12.80 -10.73
CA ASP A 69 0.67 -12.43 -12.03
C ASP A 69 0.49 -10.92 -12.28
N MET A 70 1.54 -10.30 -12.83
CA MET A 70 1.52 -8.87 -13.14
C MET A 70 0.38 -8.49 -14.09
N SER A 71 -0.04 -9.39 -14.98
CA SER A 71 -1.19 -9.15 -15.89
C SER A 71 -2.52 -9.03 -15.13
N VAL A 72 -2.71 -9.77 -14.04
CA VAL A 72 -3.88 -9.67 -13.17
C VAL A 72 -3.89 -8.32 -12.48
N LEU A 73 -2.76 -7.94 -11.87
CA LEU A 73 -2.63 -6.68 -11.13
C LEU A 73 -2.79 -5.45 -12.03
N LEU A 74 -2.21 -5.45 -13.23
CA LEU A 74 -2.40 -4.39 -14.23
C LEU A 74 -3.82 -4.37 -14.83
N GLY A 75 -4.60 -5.43 -14.64
CA GLY A 75 -6.02 -5.48 -14.99
C GLY A 75 -6.89 -4.68 -14.03
N LEU A 76 -6.52 -4.59 -12.74
CA LEU A 76 -7.35 -4.02 -11.67
C LEU A 76 -7.69 -2.52 -11.86
N PRO A 77 -6.75 -1.63 -12.25
CA PRO A 77 -7.03 -0.19 -12.38
C PRO A 77 -8.05 0.16 -13.47
N ARG A 78 -8.30 -0.76 -14.42
CA ARG A 78 -9.28 -0.56 -15.50
C ARG A 78 -10.71 -0.89 -15.08
N SER A 79 -10.90 -1.46 -13.89
CA SER A 79 -12.21 -1.86 -13.36
C SER A 79 -12.92 -0.76 -12.57
N ILE A 80 -12.30 0.42 -12.41
CA ILE A 80 -12.88 1.57 -11.73
C ILE A 80 -13.74 2.34 -12.75
N HIS A 81 -15.05 2.10 -12.73
CA HIS A 81 -16.07 2.83 -13.48
C HIS A 81 -17.09 3.44 -12.52
#